data_AF-A0A7S1QZL9-F1
#
_entry.id   AF-A0A7S1QZL9-F1
#
_cell.length_a   1.000
_cell.length_b   1.000
_cell.length_c   1.000
_cell.angle_alpha   90.00
_cell.angle_beta   90.00
_cell.angle_gamma   90.00
#
_symmetry.space_group_name_H-M   'P 1'
#
loop_
_entity.id
_entity.type
_entity.pdbx_description
1 polymer ?
#
loop_
_entity_poly.entity_id
_entity_poly.type
_entity_poly.pdbx_seq_one_letter_code
_entity_poly.pdbx_strand_id
1 'polypeptide(L)'
;RGSLAKGWDALVKRLSGKVGSSRCSDNAESVVADRLDEDALRHRARREPLPTSRAGFKRHSGYVLESQLRQTDVVHPPGVKPVGLFRGQEPIYRRADVAELLTDSQWRRKGRCVREGERAWKTLRGGSAFMA
;
A
#
# COMPACT_ATOMS: atom_id res chain seq x y z
N ARG A 1 11.19 5.11 1.39
CA ARG A 1 10.65 3.89 2.03
C ARG A 1 11.86 3.09 2.51
N GLY A 2 12.12 3.16 3.81
CA GLY A 2 13.47 3.32 4.37
C GLY A 2 14.25 2.04 4.66
N SER A 3 15.56 2.26 4.86
CA SER A 3 16.64 1.32 5.22
C SER A 3 16.28 0.26 6.28
N LEU A 4 15.36 0.56 7.20
CA LEU A 4 14.97 -0.32 8.30
C LEU A 4 14.23 -1.58 7.85
N ALA A 5 13.38 -1.51 6.82
CA ALA A 5 12.65 -2.69 6.34
C ALA A 5 13.64 -3.72 5.76
N LYS A 6 14.59 -3.26 4.95
CA LYS A 6 15.66 -4.10 4.41
C LYS A 6 16.54 -4.70 5.50
N GLY A 7 16.81 -3.93 6.56
CA GLY A 7 17.55 -4.41 7.73
C GLY A 7 16.79 -5.48 8.51
N TRP A 8 15.48 -5.31 8.69
CA TRP A 8 14.59 -6.29 9.30
C TRP A 8 14.48 -7.56 8.45
N ASP A 9 14.26 -7.43 7.14
CA ASP A 9 14.18 -8.56 6.20
C ASP A 9 15.51 -9.35 6.19
N ALA A 10 16.65 -8.64 6.20
CA ALA A 10 17.97 -9.27 6.28
C ALA A 10 18.20 -9.98 7.62
N LEU A 11 17.74 -9.40 8.74
CA LEU A 11 17.80 -10.02 10.06
C LEU A 11 16.94 -11.28 10.11
N VAL A 12 15.67 -11.19 9.71
CA VAL A 12 14.73 -12.31 9.66
C VAL A 12 15.28 -13.42 8.77
N LYS A 13 15.77 -13.09 7.57
CA LYS A 13 16.41 -14.06 6.67
C LYS A 13 17.63 -14.72 7.32
N ARG A 14 18.47 -13.96 8.01
CA ARG A 14 19.64 -14.48 8.74
C ARG A 14 19.26 -15.42 9.86
N LEU A 15 18.19 -15.11 10.60
CA LEU A 15 17.70 -15.93 11.71
C LEU A 15 16.95 -17.17 11.22
N SER A 16 16.19 -17.06 10.12
CA SER A 16 15.48 -18.19 9.50
C SER A 16 16.43 -19.23 8.87
N GLY A 17 17.64 -18.81 8.45
CA GLY A 17 18.59 -19.65 7.72
C GLY A 17 19.64 -20.38 8.56
N LYS A 18 19.50 -20.45 9.89
CA LYS A 18 20.53 -21.10 10.75
C LYS A 18 19.93 -21.86 11.94
N VAL A 19 19.01 -22.79 11.68
CA VAL A 19 18.81 -23.93 12.57
C VAL A 19 19.88 -24.97 12.20
N GLY A 20 20.94 -25.03 13.01
CA GLY A 20 22.00 -26.02 12.86
C GLY A 20 21.52 -27.41 13.31
N SER A 21 21.33 -28.30 12.34
CA SER A 21 21.72 -29.71 12.38
C SER A 21 21.19 -30.60 13.52
N SER A 22 19.94 -31.00 13.42
CA SER A 22 19.61 -32.43 13.32
C SER A 22 18.45 -32.53 12.34
N ARG A 23 18.47 -33.54 11.45
CA ARG A 23 17.51 -33.71 10.36
C ARG A 23 16.07 -33.76 10.90
N CYS A 24 15.39 -32.64 10.97
CA CYS A 24 13.97 -32.60 10.73
C CYS A 24 13.84 -32.15 9.28
N SER A 25 13.43 -33.08 8.43
CA SER A 25 12.80 -32.79 7.15
C SER A 25 11.95 -31.53 7.26
N ASP A 26 11.98 -30.67 6.23
CA ASP A 26 10.92 -29.69 6.01
C ASP A 26 9.58 -30.42 6.18
N ASN A 27 9.01 -30.34 7.38
CA ASN A 27 7.92 -31.22 7.78
C ASN A 27 6.71 -30.62 7.06
N ALA A 28 6.01 -31.41 6.25
CA ALA A 28 4.86 -30.91 5.50
C ALA A 28 3.86 -30.17 6.43
N GLU A 29 3.81 -30.57 7.70
CA GLU A 29 3.06 -29.92 8.77
C GLU A 29 3.45 -28.46 9.04
N SER A 30 4.74 -28.09 9.02
CA SER A 30 5.14 -26.69 9.28
C SER A 30 4.76 -25.77 8.12
N VAL A 31 4.93 -26.24 6.88
CA VAL A 31 4.50 -25.50 5.68
C VAL A 31 2.99 -25.32 5.65
N VAL A 32 2.23 -26.31 6.12
CA VAL A 32 0.77 -26.20 6.27
C VAL A 32 0.39 -25.22 7.39
N ALA A 33 1.06 -25.29 8.55
CA ALA A 33 0.84 -24.36 9.65
C ALA A 33 1.12 -22.90 9.24
N ASP A 34 2.25 -22.65 8.57
CA ASP A 34 2.63 -21.32 8.07
C ASP A 34 1.56 -20.77 7.11
N ARG A 35 1.02 -21.60 6.21
CA ARG A 35 -0.06 -21.20 5.29
C ARG A 35 -1.35 -20.85 6.03
N LEU A 36 -1.73 -21.64 7.03
CA LEU A 36 -2.92 -21.39 7.85
C LEU A 36 -2.78 -20.09 8.64
N ASP A 37 -1.60 -19.83 9.19
CA ASP A 37 -1.28 -18.59 9.91
C ASP A 37 -1.30 -17.38 8.97
N GLU A 38 -0.71 -17.49 7.78
CA GLU A 38 -0.78 -16.45 6.75
C GLU A 38 -2.22 -16.10 6.39
N ASP A 39 -3.08 -17.10 6.19
CA ASP A 39 -4.48 -16.89 5.83
C ASP A 39 -5.28 -16.28 6.99
N ALA A 40 -5.03 -16.70 8.24
CA ALA A 40 -5.61 -16.09 9.43
C ALA A 40 -5.18 -14.61 9.58
N LEU A 41 -3.90 -14.30 9.35
CA LEU A 41 -3.39 -12.93 9.36
C LEU A 41 -4.01 -12.08 8.24
N ARG A 42 -4.11 -12.61 7.02
CA ARG A 42 -4.79 -11.95 5.90
C ARG A 42 -6.25 -11.67 6.21
N HIS A 43 -6.94 -12.62 6.84
CA HIS A 43 -8.33 -12.47 7.24
C HIS A 43 -8.50 -11.38 8.30
N ARG A 44 -7.63 -11.37 9.32
CA ARG A 44 -7.61 -10.32 10.34
C ARG A 44 -7.35 -8.94 9.74
N ALA A 45 -6.37 -8.83 8.83
CA ALA A 45 -6.04 -7.57 8.14
C ALA A 45 -7.22 -7.03 7.32
N ARG A 46 -8.00 -7.92 6.65
CA ARG A 46 -9.21 -7.53 5.91
C ARG A 46 -10.34 -7.04 6.82
N ARG A 47 -10.38 -7.50 8.08
CA ARG A 47 -11.42 -7.17 9.07
C ARG A 47 -10.97 -6.10 10.06
N GLU A 48 -9.89 -5.37 9.77
CA GLU A 48 -9.49 -4.25 10.61
C GLU A 48 -10.62 -3.22 10.72
N PRO A 49 -10.98 -2.79 11.94
CA PRO A 49 -12.02 -1.80 12.14
C PRO A 49 -11.58 -0.44 11.60
N LEU A 50 -12.56 0.40 11.22
CA LEU A 50 -12.27 1.76 10.80
C LEU A 50 -11.59 2.54 11.94
N PRO A 51 -10.52 3.30 11.66
CA PRO A 51 -9.88 4.16 12.66
C PRO A 51 -10.86 5.16 13.28
N THR A 52 -10.77 5.36 14.57
CA THR A 52 -11.62 6.31 15.32
C THR A 52 -11.09 7.75 15.30
N SER A 53 -9.82 7.95 14.90
CA SER A 53 -9.14 9.24 14.88
C SER A 53 -8.54 9.58 13.52
N ARG A 54 -8.47 10.88 13.21
CA ARG A 54 -7.83 11.42 11.99
C ARG A 54 -6.38 10.96 11.86
N ALA A 55 -5.63 10.97 12.96
CA ALA A 55 -4.24 10.52 12.98
C ALA A 55 -4.10 9.03 12.67
N GLY A 56 -5.08 8.22 13.07
CA GLY A 56 -5.19 6.80 12.73
C GLY A 56 -5.20 6.58 11.23
N PHE A 57 -6.04 7.30 10.48
CA PHE A 57 -6.10 7.19 9.00
C PHE A 57 -4.78 7.46 8.29
N LYS A 58 -3.94 8.36 8.84
CA LYS A 58 -2.62 8.65 8.25
C LYS A 58 -1.65 7.46 8.33
N ARG A 59 -1.74 6.66 9.40
CA ARG A 59 -0.89 5.48 9.65
C ARG A 59 -1.55 4.15 9.27
N HIS A 60 -2.84 4.17 8.94
CA HIS A 60 -3.59 2.99 8.53
C HIS A 60 -3.19 2.50 7.13
N SER A 61 -3.09 1.19 6.93
CA SER A 61 -2.66 0.56 5.68
C SER A 61 -3.78 0.45 4.64
N GLY A 62 -5.03 0.24 5.10
CA GLY A 62 -6.19 0.02 4.22
C GLY A 62 -7.02 1.25 3.83
N TYR A 63 -7.03 2.31 4.65
CA TYR A 63 -7.98 3.43 4.54
C TYR A 63 -7.28 4.77 4.62
N VAL A 64 -7.86 5.78 3.99
CA VAL A 64 -7.38 7.16 4.00
C VAL A 64 -8.56 8.12 3.87
N LEU A 65 -8.45 9.29 4.49
CA LEU A 65 -9.43 10.37 4.33
C LEU A 65 -9.11 11.17 3.08
N GLU A 66 -10.14 11.70 2.41
CA GLU A 66 -9.96 12.59 1.27
C GLU A 66 -9.08 13.81 1.60
N SER A 67 -9.25 14.40 2.78
CA SER A 67 -8.44 15.53 3.26
C SER A 67 -6.95 15.20 3.43
N GLN A 68 -6.58 13.92 3.49
CA GLN A 68 -5.21 13.44 3.67
C GLN A 68 -4.54 13.05 2.35
N LEU A 69 -5.28 13.06 1.22
CA LEU A 69 -4.70 12.82 -0.09
C LEU A 69 -3.77 13.97 -0.47
N ARG A 70 -2.62 13.62 -1.07
CA ARG A 70 -1.70 14.65 -1.58
C ARG A 70 -2.28 15.26 -2.86
N GLN A 71 -1.78 16.42 -3.24
CA GLN A 71 -2.14 17.03 -4.53
C GLN A 71 -1.81 16.10 -5.72
N THR A 72 -0.77 15.28 -5.58
CA THR A 72 -0.33 14.28 -6.54
C THR A 72 -1.10 12.97 -6.44
N ASP A 73 -2.02 12.80 -5.51
CA ASP A 73 -2.80 11.56 -5.42
C ASP A 73 -4.19 11.79 -6.04
N VAL A 74 -4.79 10.72 -6.57
CA VAL A 74 -6.14 10.72 -7.12
C VAL A 74 -6.87 9.43 -6.75
N VAL A 75 -8.19 9.50 -6.60
CA VAL A 75 -9.02 8.31 -6.44
C VAL A 75 -9.26 7.67 -7.81
N HIS A 76 -9.00 6.38 -7.93
CA HIS A 76 -9.16 5.59 -9.15
C HIS A 76 -9.78 4.21 -8.83
N PRO A 77 -10.73 3.70 -9.64
CA PRO A 77 -11.36 4.32 -10.83
C PRO A 77 -12.15 5.61 -10.56
N PRO A 78 -12.33 6.48 -11.58
CA PRO A 78 -13.19 7.67 -11.43
C PRO A 78 -14.62 7.22 -11.10
N GLY A 79 -15.18 7.76 -10.01
CA GLY A 79 -16.53 7.40 -9.55
C GLY A 79 -16.60 6.28 -8.51
N VAL A 80 -15.45 5.83 -7.97
CA VAL A 80 -15.43 4.99 -6.76
C VAL A 80 -16.24 5.64 -5.64
N LYS A 81 -17.19 4.89 -5.09
CA LYS A 81 -17.98 5.33 -3.94
C LYS A 81 -17.11 5.31 -2.68
N PRO A 82 -17.17 6.33 -1.82
CA PRO A 82 -16.49 6.29 -0.54
C PRO A 82 -17.02 5.13 0.30
N VAL A 83 -16.15 4.53 1.10
CA VAL A 83 -16.49 3.44 2.02
C VAL A 83 -17.50 3.93 3.06
N GLY A 84 -17.38 5.19 3.47
CA GLY A 84 -18.27 5.87 4.39
C GLY A 84 -17.80 7.29 4.68
N LEU A 85 -18.47 7.95 5.62
CA LEU A 85 -18.12 9.29 6.07
C LEU A 85 -17.53 9.24 7.47
N PHE A 86 -16.34 9.78 7.65
CA PHE A 86 -15.75 10.01 8.96
C PHE A 86 -16.46 11.17 9.65
N ARG A 87 -17.09 10.88 10.80
CA ARG A 87 -17.89 11.84 11.58
C ARG A 87 -18.99 12.54 10.77
N GLY A 88 -19.51 11.87 9.74
CA GLY A 88 -20.57 12.40 8.88
C GLY A 88 -20.14 13.53 7.94
N GLN A 89 -18.85 13.85 7.84
CA GLN A 89 -18.37 15.00 7.08
C GLN A 89 -17.37 14.59 5.98
N GLU A 90 -16.31 13.85 6.32
CA GLU A 90 -15.21 13.58 5.38
C GLU A 90 -15.30 12.18 4.77
N PRO A 91 -15.24 12.04 3.44
CA PRO A 91 -15.28 10.71 2.81
C PRO A 91 -14.00 9.92 3.08
N ILE A 92 -14.21 8.63 3.32
CA ILE A 92 -13.16 7.62 3.53
C ILE A 92 -13.02 6.81 2.24
N TYR A 93 -11.80 6.74 1.72
CA TYR A 93 -11.46 5.90 0.57
C TYR A 93 -10.52 4.77 1.00
N ARG A 94 -10.51 3.67 0.24
CA ARG A 94 -9.49 2.64 0.40
C ARG A 94 -8.20 3.14 -0.20
N ARG A 95 -7.07 2.84 0.43
CA ARG A 95 -5.74 3.16 -0.14
C ARG A 95 -5.45 2.38 -1.42
N ALA A 96 -6.11 1.25 -1.62
CA ALA A 96 -6.07 0.49 -2.88
C ALA A 96 -6.70 1.27 -4.05
N ASP A 97 -7.67 2.13 -3.77
CA ASP A 97 -8.39 2.94 -4.77
C ASP A 97 -7.73 4.32 -4.94
N VAL A 98 -6.51 4.51 -4.43
CA VAL A 98 -5.78 5.78 -4.52
C VAL A 98 -4.53 5.55 -5.34
N ALA A 99 -4.47 6.17 -6.50
CA ALA A 99 -3.32 6.16 -7.38
C ALA A 99 -2.45 7.39 -7.16
N GLU A 100 -1.13 7.19 -7.18
CA GLU A 100 -0.16 8.28 -7.25
C GLU A 100 -0.11 8.81 -8.69
N LEU A 101 0.00 10.12 -8.85
CA LEU A 101 0.23 10.80 -10.12
C LEU A 101 1.66 11.33 -10.14
N LEU A 102 2.32 11.10 -11.27
CA LEU A 102 3.70 11.51 -11.52
C LEU A 102 3.78 12.40 -12.75
N THR A 103 4.67 13.38 -12.70
CA THR A 103 5.00 14.18 -13.89
C THR A 103 5.86 13.38 -14.87
N ASP A 104 5.94 13.81 -16.13
CA ASP A 104 6.82 13.17 -17.13
C ASP A 104 8.27 13.06 -16.63
N SER A 105 8.81 14.12 -16.03
CA SER A 105 10.16 14.10 -15.44
C SER A 105 10.30 13.11 -14.28
N GLN A 106 9.25 12.89 -13.48
CA GLN A 106 9.23 11.88 -12.41
C GLN A 106 9.20 10.46 -12.98
N TRP A 107 8.44 10.26 -14.06
CA TRP A 107 8.40 8.99 -14.78
C TRP A 107 9.76 8.63 -15.38
N ARG A 108 10.41 9.58 -16.04
CA ARG A 108 11.77 9.41 -16.59
C ARG A 108 12.77 8.98 -15.53
N ARG A 109 12.70 9.57 -14.33
CA ARG A 109 13.54 9.16 -13.19
C ARG A 109 13.26 7.74 -12.70
N LYS A 110 12.05 7.20 -12.91
CA LYS A 110 11.70 5.80 -12.64
C LYS A 110 12.02 4.86 -13.83
N GLY A 111 12.69 5.35 -14.88
CA GLY A 111 13.00 4.58 -16.09
C GLY A 111 11.78 4.28 -16.96
N ARG A 112 10.72 5.09 -16.84
CA ARG A 112 9.46 4.94 -17.58
C ARG A 112 9.14 6.24 -18.33
N CYS A 113 8.28 6.15 -19.33
CA CYS A 113 7.82 7.30 -20.10
C CYS A 113 6.30 7.27 -20.24
N VAL A 114 5.71 8.46 -20.35
CA VAL A 114 4.28 8.62 -20.66
C VAL A 114 4.05 8.22 -22.12
N ARG A 115 2.93 7.56 -22.41
CA ARG A 115 2.62 7.15 -23.80
C ARG A 115 2.21 8.37 -24.63
N GLU A 116 2.55 8.35 -25.91
CA GLU A 116 2.13 9.40 -26.84
C GLU A 116 0.60 9.45 -26.92
N GLY A 117 0.03 10.65 -26.79
CA GLY A 117 -1.43 10.86 -26.77
C GLY A 117 -2.12 10.58 -25.43
N GLU A 118 -1.39 10.16 -24.39
CA GLU A 118 -1.98 9.96 -23.07
C GLU A 118 -2.39 11.29 -22.43
N ARG A 119 -3.62 11.36 -21.91
CA ARG A 119 -4.15 12.58 -21.31
C ARG A 119 -3.74 12.66 -19.84
N ALA A 120 -3.26 13.83 -19.44
CA ALA A 120 -2.97 14.11 -18.04
C ALA A 120 -4.25 14.00 -17.19
N TRP A 121 -4.16 13.31 -16.06
CA TRP A 121 -5.26 13.18 -15.12
C TRP A 121 -5.49 14.46 -14.32
N LYS A 122 -4.40 15.16 -14.02
CA LYS A 122 -4.45 16.39 -13.22
C LYS A 122 -3.34 17.34 -13.65
N THR A 123 -3.68 18.63 -13.71
CA THR A 123 -2.70 19.70 -13.91
C THR A 123 -2.20 20.17 -12.54
N LEU A 124 -0.90 20.10 -12.32
CA LEU A 124 -0.21 20.61 -11.13
C LEU A 124 0.47 21.94 -11.45
N ARG A 125 0.84 22.72 -10.43
CA ARG A 125 1.50 24.03 -10.62
C ARG A 125 2.84 23.97 -11.39
N GLY A 126 3.44 22.79 -11.50
CA GLY A 126 4.71 22.56 -12.20
C GLY A 126 4.59 21.67 -13.44
N GLY A 127 3.38 21.39 -13.93
CA GLY A 127 3.16 20.61 -15.15
C GLY A 127 2.02 19.60 -15.07
N SER A 128 1.92 18.78 -16.12
CA SER A 128 0.92 17.72 -16.23
C SER A 128 1.33 16.46 -15.46
N ALA A 129 0.39 15.85 -14.75
CA ALA A 129 0.60 14.62 -14.00
C ALA A 129 -0.24 13.46 -14.56
N PHE A 130 0.40 12.29 -14.62
CA PHE A 130 -0.10 11.05 -15.20
C PHE A 130 -0.10 9.97 -14.12
N MET A 131 -0.99 9.00 -14.22
CA MET A 131 -1.08 7.90 -13.24
C MET A 131 0.23 7.11 -13.18
N ALA A 132 0.64 6.64 -11.99
CA ALA A 132 1.89 5.91 -11.71
C ALA A 132 1.80 4.37 -11.83
#